data_AF-A0A7S0MRR9-F1
#
_entry.id   AF-A0A7S0MRR9-F1
#
_cell.length_a   1.000
_cell.length_b   1.000
_cell.length_c   1.000
_cell.angle_alpha   90.00
_cell.angle_beta   90.00
_cell.angle_gamma   90.00
#
_symmetry.space_group_name_H-M   'P 1'
#
loop_
_entity.id
_entity.type
_entity.pdbx_description
1 polymer ?
#
loop_
_entity_poly.entity_id
_entity_poly.type
_entity_poly.pdbx_seq_one_letter_code
_entity_poly.pdbx_strand_id
1 'polypeptide(L)'
;DDFYTRGGVTAAIRAYGAAQGLLAPDGLGIRVDDAMCSNLYVKFKEEDRPGAGTVIGLETMTDHLLQQMSEWYQVAGEGGRVETRKGRPQKVTIVVEDRQGGRKSCTTVRALESFAVDPEAFAKLVQKKFSTSATVTPLPGKHEKGVEVSVQGSLGVELSDFLTQEYKVKPAFLSVIDKTKK
;
A
#
# COMPACT_ATOMS: atom_id res chain seq x y z
N ASP A 1 12.91 -13.25 2.99
CA ASP A 1 11.45 -13.34 3.12
C ASP A 1 10.87 -13.75 1.78
N ASP A 2 9.93 -14.69 1.79
CA ASP A 2 9.18 -15.09 0.60
C ASP A 2 7.89 -14.27 0.48
N PHE A 3 7.58 -13.82 -0.73
CA PHE A 3 6.40 -13.02 -1.02
C PHE A 3 5.41 -13.80 -1.86
N TYR A 4 4.14 -13.77 -1.48
CA TYR A 4 3.08 -14.49 -2.17
C TYR A 4 2.01 -13.52 -2.65
N THR A 5 1.59 -13.69 -3.90
CA THR A 5 0.32 -13.14 -4.37
C THR A 5 -0.83 -13.99 -3.81
N ARG A 6 -2.06 -13.47 -3.82
CA ARG A 6 -3.25 -14.26 -3.42
C ARG A 6 -3.31 -15.60 -4.17
N GLY A 7 -3.08 -15.60 -5.48
CA GLY A 7 -3.02 -16.83 -6.28
C GLY A 7 -1.88 -17.77 -5.88
N GLY A 8 -0.72 -17.21 -5.50
CA GLY A 8 0.40 -17.99 -4.95
C GLY A 8 0.05 -18.67 -3.63
N VAL A 9 -0.70 -17.99 -2.75
CA VAL A 9 -1.19 -18.57 -1.49
C VAL A 9 -2.17 -19.71 -1.77
N THR A 10 -3.15 -19.52 -2.67
CA THR A 10 -4.08 -20.59 -3.06
C THR A 10 -3.36 -21.80 -3.67
N ALA A 11 -2.33 -21.56 -4.50
CA ALA A 11 -1.51 -22.63 -5.07
C ALA A 11 -0.73 -23.40 -3.98
N ALA A 12 -0.17 -22.69 -2.99
CA ALA A 12 0.52 -23.31 -1.86
C ALA A 12 -0.43 -24.15 -0.99
N ILE A 13 -1.65 -23.66 -0.72
CA ILE A 13 -2.69 -24.42 -0.01
C ILE A 13 -3.05 -25.70 -0.78
N ARG A 14 -3.22 -25.61 -2.11
CA ARG A 14 -3.50 -26.78 -2.95
C ARG A 14 -2.36 -27.79 -2.93
N ALA A 15 -1.13 -27.33 -3.04
CA ALA A 15 0.05 -28.20 -3.00
C ALA A 15 0.16 -28.91 -1.64
N TYR A 16 -0.07 -28.19 -0.54
CA TYR A 16 -0.11 -28.76 0.80
C TYR A 16 -1.23 -29.81 0.92
N GLY A 17 -2.45 -29.46 0.50
CA GLY A 17 -3.57 -30.38 0.54
C GLY A 17 -3.35 -31.64 -0.29
N ALA A 18 -2.72 -31.53 -1.46
CA ALA A 18 -2.39 -32.69 -2.30
C ALA A 18 -1.35 -33.60 -1.62
N ALA A 19 -0.30 -33.01 -1.05
CA ALA A 19 0.77 -33.75 -0.36
C ALA A 19 0.26 -34.50 0.88
N GLN A 20 -0.71 -33.93 1.60
CA GLN A 20 -1.25 -34.50 2.84
C GLN A 20 -2.56 -35.27 2.64
N GLY A 21 -3.07 -35.41 1.40
CA GLY A 21 -4.35 -36.07 1.13
C GLY A 21 -5.55 -35.38 1.77
N LEU A 22 -5.49 -34.04 1.87
CA LEU A 22 -6.52 -33.20 2.49
C LEU A 22 -7.44 -32.52 1.48
N LEU A 23 -7.17 -32.61 0.18
CA LEU A 23 -8.05 -32.03 -0.82
C LEU A 23 -9.41 -32.74 -0.83
N ALA A 24 -10.47 -31.94 -0.92
CA ALA A 24 -11.80 -32.47 -1.14
C ALA A 24 -11.90 -33.16 -2.52
N PRO A 25 -12.82 -34.12 -2.71
CA PRO A 25 -12.97 -34.85 -3.98
C PRO A 25 -13.27 -33.96 -5.19
N ASP A 26 -13.90 -32.82 -4.96
CA ASP A 26 -14.21 -31.81 -5.98
C ASP A 26 -13.03 -30.88 -6.31
N GLY A 27 -11.93 -30.95 -5.53
CA GLY A 27 -10.77 -30.07 -5.66
C GLY A 27 -11.03 -28.60 -5.30
N LEU A 28 -12.23 -28.28 -4.80
CA LEU A 28 -12.65 -26.91 -4.43
C LEU A 28 -12.50 -26.64 -2.93
N GLY A 29 -12.41 -27.70 -2.13
CA GLY A 29 -12.20 -27.63 -0.69
C GLY A 29 -10.89 -28.24 -0.21
N ILE A 30 -10.53 -27.91 1.03
CA ILE A 30 -9.46 -28.54 1.79
C ILE A 30 -9.98 -28.92 3.17
N ARG A 31 -9.65 -30.13 3.60
CA ARG A 31 -9.92 -30.64 4.94
C ARG A 31 -8.91 -30.04 5.92
N VAL A 32 -9.41 -29.42 6.97
CA VAL A 32 -8.59 -28.82 8.03
C VAL A 32 -7.92 -29.93 8.83
N ASP A 33 -6.61 -29.83 9.01
CA ASP A 33 -5.82 -30.75 9.82
C ASP A 33 -5.41 -30.12 11.16
N ASP A 34 -4.78 -30.92 12.03
CA ASP A 34 -4.34 -30.47 13.35
C ASP A 34 -3.29 -29.34 13.27
N ALA A 35 -2.46 -29.33 12.23
CA ALA A 35 -1.45 -28.29 12.03
C ALA A 35 -2.07 -26.93 11.71
N MET A 36 -3.13 -26.89 10.89
CA MET A 36 -3.92 -25.69 10.63
C MET A 36 -4.62 -25.22 11.90
N CYS A 37 -5.26 -26.11 12.66
CA CYS A 37 -5.87 -25.75 13.94
C CYS A 37 -4.85 -25.13 14.92
N SER A 38 -3.65 -25.72 15.00
CA SER A 38 -2.61 -25.32 15.96
C SER A 38 -1.79 -24.09 15.56
N ASN A 39 -1.77 -23.70 14.28
CA ASN A 39 -0.95 -22.58 13.80
C ASN A 39 -1.76 -21.47 13.13
N LEU A 40 -2.70 -21.82 12.25
CA LEU A 40 -3.47 -20.85 11.48
C LEU A 40 -4.58 -20.22 12.33
N TYR A 41 -5.31 -21.04 13.09
CA TYR A 41 -6.53 -20.62 13.79
C TYR A 41 -6.31 -20.12 15.23
N VAL A 42 -5.07 -20.07 15.71
CA VAL A 42 -4.74 -19.68 17.11
C VAL A 42 -5.24 -18.28 17.46
N LYS A 43 -5.18 -17.34 16.51
CA LYS A 43 -5.61 -15.95 16.70
C LYS A 43 -7.07 -15.68 16.33
N PHE A 44 -7.76 -16.67 15.77
CA PHE A 44 -9.18 -16.55 15.45
C PHE A 44 -10.00 -16.70 16.72
N LYS A 45 -11.19 -16.08 16.74
CA LYS A 45 -12.17 -16.32 17.80
C LYS A 45 -12.57 -17.78 17.81
N GLU A 46 -12.82 -18.33 18.99
CA GLU A 46 -13.12 -19.75 19.17
C GLU A 46 -14.30 -20.23 18.33
N GLU A 47 -15.34 -19.39 18.20
CA GLU A 47 -16.53 -19.64 17.37
C GLU A 47 -16.23 -19.75 15.85
N ASP A 48 -15.18 -19.08 15.39
CA ASP A 48 -14.79 -19.04 13.97
C ASP A 48 -13.77 -20.13 13.61
N ARG A 49 -13.32 -20.94 14.60
CA ARG A 49 -12.31 -21.98 14.35
C ARG A 49 -12.96 -23.22 13.76
N PRO A 50 -12.60 -23.64 12.54
CA PRO A 50 -13.05 -24.92 12.02
C PRO A 50 -12.42 -26.05 12.83
N GLY A 51 -13.21 -27.06 13.15
CA GLY A 51 -12.71 -28.29 13.78
C GLY A 51 -11.87 -29.12 12.81
N ALA A 52 -10.92 -29.89 13.34
CA ALA A 52 -10.17 -30.86 12.55
C ALA A 52 -11.12 -31.81 11.79
N GLY A 53 -10.84 -32.04 10.51
CA GLY A 53 -11.68 -32.83 9.62
C GLY A 53 -12.76 -32.04 8.88
N THR A 54 -13.01 -30.77 9.24
CA THR A 54 -13.95 -29.91 8.52
C THR A 54 -13.41 -29.57 7.14
N VAL A 55 -14.24 -29.64 6.11
CA VAL A 55 -13.88 -29.19 4.76
C VAL A 55 -14.28 -27.73 4.60
N ILE A 56 -13.32 -26.89 4.23
CA ILE A 56 -13.55 -25.49 3.91
C ILE A 56 -13.16 -25.19 2.46
N GLY A 57 -13.85 -24.23 1.84
CA GLY A 57 -13.53 -23.82 0.48
C GLY A 57 -12.12 -23.22 0.38
N LEU A 58 -11.43 -23.45 -0.75
CA LEU A 58 -10.07 -22.94 -0.96
C LEU A 58 -9.98 -21.43 -0.91
N GLU A 59 -11.01 -20.72 -1.38
CA GLU A 59 -11.05 -19.25 -1.28
C GLU A 59 -11.12 -18.80 0.18
N THR A 60 -12.02 -19.40 0.96
CA THR A 60 -12.14 -19.15 2.40
C THR A 60 -10.85 -19.47 3.16
N MET A 61 -10.20 -20.61 2.85
CA MET A 61 -8.89 -20.95 3.42
C MET A 61 -7.83 -19.92 3.04
N THR A 62 -7.85 -19.46 1.78
CA THR A 62 -6.93 -18.42 1.30
C THR A 62 -7.10 -17.13 2.10
N ASP A 63 -8.35 -16.70 2.34
CA ASP A 63 -8.63 -15.52 3.17
C ASP A 63 -8.15 -15.69 4.61
N HIS A 64 -8.43 -16.84 5.23
CA HIS A 64 -7.95 -17.14 6.59
C HIS A 64 -6.42 -17.09 6.69
N LEU A 65 -5.71 -17.68 5.72
CA LEU A 65 -4.25 -17.67 5.70
C LEU A 65 -3.70 -16.27 5.47
N LEU A 66 -4.27 -15.52 4.53
CA LEU A 66 -3.88 -14.12 4.27
C LEU A 66 -4.03 -13.23 5.51
N GLN A 67 -5.06 -13.45 6.34
CA GLN A 67 -5.26 -12.70 7.60
C GLN A 67 -4.12 -12.91 8.62
N GLN A 68 -3.40 -14.03 8.56
CA GLN A 68 -2.24 -14.29 9.42
C GLN A 68 -0.91 -13.85 8.80
N MET A 69 -0.89 -13.52 7.51
CA MET A 69 0.30 -13.06 6.80
C MET A 69 0.53 -11.55 7.01
N SER A 70 1.77 -11.11 6.81
CA SER A 70 2.08 -9.68 6.74
C SER A 70 1.71 -9.12 5.38
N GLU A 71 1.07 -7.95 5.34
CA GLU A 71 0.77 -7.25 4.09
C GLU A 71 2.05 -6.64 3.50
N TRP A 72 2.21 -6.79 2.19
CA TRP A 72 3.28 -6.19 1.39
C TRP A 72 2.74 -5.81 0.03
N TYR A 73 3.38 -4.84 -0.62
CA TYR A 73 3.07 -4.42 -1.98
C TYR A 73 4.34 -4.22 -2.79
N GLN A 74 4.19 -4.31 -4.11
CA GLN A 74 5.26 -3.99 -5.06
C GLN A 74 4.94 -2.71 -5.80
N VAL A 75 5.95 -1.87 -5.96
CA VAL A 75 5.89 -0.66 -6.78
C VAL A 75 6.99 -0.69 -7.83
N ALA A 76 6.63 -0.35 -9.07
CA ALA A 76 7.61 -0.08 -10.11
C ALA A 76 8.12 1.36 -9.93
N GLY A 77 9.35 1.50 -9.45
CA GLY A 77 10.08 2.77 -9.41
C GLY A 77 10.66 3.15 -10.76
N GLU A 78 11.40 4.27 -10.77
CA GLU A 78 12.03 4.78 -11.98
C GLU A 78 13.01 3.77 -12.61
N GLY A 79 13.01 3.69 -13.94
CA GLY A 79 13.88 2.78 -14.70
C GLY A 79 13.47 1.30 -14.63
N GLY A 80 12.23 1.00 -14.21
CA GLY A 80 11.71 -0.37 -14.19
C GLY A 80 12.16 -1.19 -12.98
N ARG A 81 12.78 -0.55 -11.97
CA ARG A 81 13.13 -1.20 -10.71
C ARG A 81 11.85 -1.50 -9.93
N VAL A 82 11.65 -2.77 -9.55
CA VAL A 82 10.54 -3.15 -8.69
C VAL A 82 11.02 -3.14 -7.24
N GLU A 83 10.37 -2.34 -6.40
CA GLU A 83 10.62 -2.29 -4.97
C GLU A 83 9.47 -2.96 -4.22
N THR A 84 9.83 -3.81 -3.25
CA THR A 84 8.87 -4.47 -2.36
C THR A 84 8.83 -3.74 -1.02
N ARG A 85 7.64 -3.30 -0.61
CA ARG A 85 7.42 -2.46 0.58
C ARG A 85 6.38 -3.07 1.51
N LYS A 86 6.60 -2.93 2.82
CA LYS A 86 5.75 -3.50 3.86
C LYS A 86 4.50 -2.65 4.06
N GLY A 87 3.38 -3.31 4.35
CA GLY A 87 2.09 -2.69 4.63
C GLY A 87 1.25 -2.49 3.38
N ARG A 88 0.39 -1.46 3.41
CA ARG A 88 -0.46 -1.06 2.29
C ARG A 88 0.10 0.22 1.66
N PRO A 89 0.01 0.41 0.34
CA PRO A 89 0.41 1.66 -0.30
C PRO A 89 -0.44 2.82 0.21
N GLN A 90 0.20 3.85 0.78
CA GLN A 90 -0.51 5.06 1.21
C GLN A 90 -0.78 5.95 0.00
N LYS A 91 -1.89 6.68 0.02
CA LYS A 91 -2.19 7.66 -1.04
C LYS A 91 -1.25 8.86 -0.92
N VAL A 92 -0.75 9.35 -2.05
CA VAL A 92 -0.04 10.63 -2.09
C VAL A 92 -1.05 11.73 -1.81
N THR A 93 -0.82 12.47 -0.73
CA THR A 93 -1.69 13.58 -0.35
C THR A 93 -1.06 14.89 -0.79
N ILE A 94 -1.81 15.69 -1.55
CA ILE A 94 -1.42 17.01 -2.04
C ILE A 94 -2.36 18.01 -1.37
N VAL A 95 -1.82 18.85 -0.49
CA VAL A 95 -2.60 19.84 0.27
C VAL A 95 -2.21 21.24 -0.18
N VAL A 96 -3.15 22.01 -0.69
CA VAL A 96 -2.97 23.44 -0.94
C VAL A 96 -3.51 24.22 0.27
N GLU A 97 -2.67 25.08 0.82
CA GLU A 97 -2.97 25.90 1.99
C GLU A 97 -2.53 27.35 1.79
N ASP A 98 -3.30 28.28 2.35
CA ASP A 98 -2.90 29.68 2.39
C ASP A 98 -1.92 29.95 3.54
N ARG A 99 -0.93 30.77 3.24
CA ARG A 99 0.06 31.31 4.17
C ARG A 99 -0.02 32.84 4.18
N GLN A 100 0.41 33.43 5.29
CA GLN A 100 0.42 34.89 5.48
C GLN A 100 -0.96 35.54 5.24
N GLY A 101 -2.03 34.90 5.71
CA GLY A 101 -3.39 35.44 5.63
C GLY A 101 -3.95 35.53 4.20
N GLY A 102 -3.67 34.53 3.35
CA GLY A 102 -4.18 34.47 1.96
C GLY A 102 -3.35 35.23 0.94
N ARG A 103 -2.21 35.84 1.34
CA ARG A 103 -1.31 36.55 0.41
C ARG A 103 -0.38 35.62 -0.36
N LYS A 104 -0.08 34.45 0.21
CA LYS A 104 0.76 33.43 -0.40
C LYS A 104 0.07 32.10 -0.23
N SER A 105 0.22 31.19 -1.18
CA SER A 105 -0.22 29.80 -1.01
C SER A 105 1.00 28.89 -1.02
N CYS A 106 0.86 27.75 -0.34
CA CYS A 106 1.85 26.69 -0.31
C CYS A 106 1.14 25.38 -0.64
N THR A 107 1.80 24.53 -1.40
CA THR A 107 1.32 23.18 -1.70
C THR A 107 2.26 22.17 -1.07
N THR A 108 1.73 21.25 -0.28
CA THR A 108 2.50 20.23 0.44
C THR A 108 2.15 18.85 -0.10
N VAL A 109 3.16 18.05 -0.44
CA VAL A 109 3.03 16.69 -0.96
C VAL A 109 3.59 15.69 0.05
N ARG A 110 2.82 14.65 0.37
CA ARG A 110 3.15 13.63 1.38
C ARG A 110 3.02 12.22 0.83
N ALA A 111 3.71 11.25 1.44
CA ALA A 111 3.67 9.82 1.12
C ALA A 111 4.20 9.46 -0.29
N LEU A 112 5.14 10.25 -0.82
CA LEU A 112 5.83 9.98 -2.09
C LEU A 112 6.63 8.67 -2.03
N GLU A 113 7.18 8.36 -0.87
CA GLU A 113 7.93 7.14 -0.57
C GLU A 113 7.08 5.88 -0.76
N SER A 114 5.74 5.96 -0.67
CA SER A 114 4.86 4.83 -0.97
C SER A 114 4.90 4.42 -2.43
N PHE A 115 5.38 5.30 -3.31
CA PHE A 115 5.50 5.04 -4.74
C PHE A 115 6.96 4.93 -5.22
N ALA A 116 7.89 4.70 -4.29
CA ALA A 116 9.34 4.70 -4.59
C ALA A 116 9.81 6.00 -5.27
N VAL A 117 9.13 7.11 -4.99
CA VAL A 117 9.52 8.43 -5.47
C VAL A 117 10.44 9.05 -4.43
N ASP A 118 11.67 9.39 -4.84
CA ASP A 118 12.62 10.08 -3.97
C ASP A 118 12.18 11.53 -3.74
N PRO A 119 11.91 11.95 -2.49
CA PRO A 119 11.38 13.29 -2.19
C PRO A 119 12.34 14.42 -2.56
N GLU A 120 13.66 14.22 -2.47
CA GLU A 120 14.64 15.25 -2.84
C GLU A 120 14.75 15.41 -4.35
N ALA A 121 14.77 14.31 -5.10
CA ALA A 121 14.74 14.31 -6.55
C ALA A 121 13.43 14.92 -7.07
N PHE A 122 12.30 14.55 -6.47
CA PHE A 122 11.01 15.14 -6.76
C PHE A 122 11.01 16.67 -6.54
N ALA A 123 11.52 17.13 -5.40
CA ALA A 123 11.62 18.56 -5.11
C ALA A 123 12.46 19.31 -6.16
N LYS A 124 13.61 18.77 -6.58
CA LYS A 124 14.45 19.37 -7.63
C LYS A 124 13.75 19.44 -8.99
N LEU A 125 13.01 18.39 -9.36
CA LEU A 125 12.25 18.35 -10.61
C LEU A 125 11.10 19.36 -10.60
N VAL A 126 10.38 19.47 -9.48
CA VAL A 126 9.31 20.46 -9.28
C VAL A 126 9.86 21.89 -9.35
N GLN A 127 10.99 22.17 -8.68
CA GLN A 127 11.64 23.49 -8.76
C GLN A 127 11.95 23.88 -10.21
N LYS A 128 12.52 22.95 -10.99
CA LYS A 128 12.87 23.18 -12.40
C LYS A 128 11.65 23.34 -13.29
N LYS A 129 10.61 22.51 -13.10
CA LYS A 129 9.41 22.48 -13.96
C LYS A 129 8.49 23.67 -13.72
N PHE A 130 8.30 24.05 -12.46
CA PHE A 130 7.36 25.10 -12.07
C PHE A 130 8.02 26.43 -11.71
N SER A 131 9.35 26.54 -11.84
CA SER A 131 10.13 27.75 -11.49
C SER A 131 9.81 28.27 -10.09
N THR A 132 9.67 27.35 -9.13
CA THR A 132 9.24 27.62 -7.76
C THR A 132 10.27 27.10 -6.75
N SER A 133 10.17 27.53 -5.50
CA SER A 133 10.95 26.96 -4.41
C SER A 133 10.25 25.73 -3.84
N ALA A 134 11.01 24.67 -3.62
CA ALA A 134 10.55 23.45 -2.95
C ALA A 134 11.51 23.04 -1.83
N THR A 135 10.99 22.60 -0.70
CA THR A 135 11.76 22.18 0.48
C THR A 135 11.23 20.85 1.00
N VAL A 136 12.14 19.92 1.31
CA VAL A 136 11.80 18.65 1.95
C VAL A 136 11.92 18.82 3.47
N THR A 137 10.86 18.48 4.19
CA THR A 137 10.84 18.53 5.67
C THR A 137 10.33 17.20 6.23
N PRO A 138 10.85 16.73 7.37
CA PRO A 138 10.28 15.56 8.03
C PRO A 138 8.84 15.85 8.48
N LEU A 139 7.97 14.83 8.46
CA LEU A 139 6.59 14.99 8.89
C LEU A 139 6.52 15.40 10.38
N PRO A 140 5.62 16.35 10.74
CA PRO A 140 5.47 16.79 12.11
C PRO A 140 4.73 15.71 12.94
N GLY A 141 5.46 14.88 13.67
CA GLY A 141 4.86 13.93 14.61
C GLY A 141 5.84 12.85 15.06
N LYS A 142 5.86 12.55 16.36
CA LYS A 142 6.76 11.54 16.95
C LYS A 142 6.54 10.11 16.42
N HIS A 143 5.40 9.87 15.75
CA HIS A 143 4.98 8.57 15.21
C HIS A 143 4.81 8.55 13.69
N GLU A 144 4.86 9.70 13.00
CA GLU A 144 4.76 9.75 11.54
C GLU A 144 6.17 9.62 10.95
N LYS A 145 6.49 8.43 10.45
CA LYS A 145 7.71 8.20 9.68
C LYS A 145 7.44 8.59 8.23
N GLY A 146 8.06 9.67 7.77
CA GLY A 146 7.96 10.13 6.40
C GLY A 146 8.46 11.56 6.25
N VAL A 147 8.46 12.04 5.01
CA VAL A 147 8.81 13.42 4.69
C VAL A 147 7.68 14.05 3.89
N GLU A 148 7.62 15.37 3.94
CA GLU A 148 6.75 16.18 3.11
C GLU A 148 7.57 17.12 2.24
N VAL A 149 7.12 17.31 1.01
CA VAL A 149 7.69 18.27 0.08
C VAL A 149 6.78 19.48 0.04
N SER A 150 7.24 20.59 0.59
CA SER A 150 6.55 21.89 0.54
C SER A 150 6.99 22.66 -0.69
N VAL A 151 6.05 23.22 -1.44
CA VAL A 151 6.26 23.94 -2.69
C VAL A 151 5.53 25.28 -2.62
N GLN A 152 6.17 26.37 -3.05
CA GLN A 152 5.50 27.67 -3.09
C GLN A 152 4.48 27.74 -4.23
N GLY A 153 3.32 28.33 -3.97
CA GLY A 153 2.22 28.47 -4.92
C GLY A 153 1.06 27.49 -4.67
N SER A 154 -0.05 27.73 -5.36
CA SER A 154 -1.19 26.81 -5.46
C SER A 154 -0.98 25.95 -6.69
N LEU A 155 -0.40 24.76 -6.50
CA LEU A 155 0.00 23.83 -7.58
C LEU A 155 -0.67 22.46 -7.40
N GLY A 156 -1.85 22.42 -6.77
CA GLY A 156 -2.51 21.16 -6.41
C GLY A 156 -2.85 20.28 -7.62
N VAL A 157 -3.41 20.89 -8.67
CA VAL A 157 -3.79 20.19 -9.90
C VAL A 157 -2.55 19.84 -10.70
N GLU A 158 -1.64 20.79 -10.84
CA GLU A 158 -0.40 20.66 -11.60
C GLU A 158 0.51 19.56 -11.05
N LEU A 159 0.62 19.44 -9.73
CA LEU A 159 1.40 18.37 -9.08
C LEU A 159 0.71 17.01 -9.19
N SER A 160 -0.62 16.96 -9.16
CA SER A 160 -1.39 15.73 -9.41
C SER A 160 -1.16 15.21 -10.83
N ASP A 161 -1.23 16.11 -11.82
CA ASP A 161 -0.96 15.79 -13.22
C ASP A 161 0.49 15.36 -13.41
N PHE A 162 1.44 16.05 -12.75
CA PHE A 162 2.85 15.70 -12.79
C PHE A 162 3.13 14.29 -12.27
N LEU A 163 2.54 13.91 -11.13
CA LEU A 163 2.67 12.57 -10.55
C LEU A 163 2.05 11.48 -11.43
N THR A 164 0.95 11.80 -12.10
CA THR A 164 0.30 10.86 -13.03
C THR A 164 1.12 10.68 -14.31
N GLN A 165 1.70 11.76 -14.84
CA GLN A 165 2.40 11.75 -16.12
C GLN A 165 3.83 11.20 -16.03
N GLU A 166 4.64 11.69 -15.09
CA GLU A 166 6.04 11.28 -14.98
C GLU A 166 6.18 9.98 -14.18
N TYR A 167 5.52 9.92 -13.03
CA TYR A 167 5.66 8.80 -12.07
C TYR A 167 4.61 7.71 -12.24
N LYS A 168 3.68 7.87 -13.19
CA LYS A 168 2.61 6.90 -13.49
C LYS A 168 1.78 6.49 -12.27
N VAL A 169 1.69 7.39 -11.27
CA VAL A 169 0.86 7.16 -10.08
C VAL A 169 -0.60 7.22 -10.51
N LYS A 170 -1.37 6.16 -10.24
CA LYS A 170 -2.78 6.12 -10.64
C LYS A 170 -3.58 7.15 -9.84
N PRO A 171 -4.58 7.83 -10.44
CA PRO A 171 -5.41 8.81 -9.74
C PRO A 171 -6.09 8.29 -8.47
N ALA A 172 -6.40 6.99 -8.41
CA ALA A 172 -6.97 6.35 -7.21
C ALA A 172 -6.08 6.45 -5.96
N PHE A 173 -4.76 6.63 -6.16
CA PHE A 173 -3.76 6.80 -5.12
C PHE A 173 -3.35 8.27 -4.90
N LEU A 174 -4.02 9.22 -5.53
CA LEU A 174 -3.82 10.65 -5.32
C LEU A 174 -4.99 11.22 -4.53
N SER A 175 -4.70 12.14 -3.61
CA SER A 175 -5.71 12.90 -2.87
C SER A 175 -5.31 14.37 -2.88
N VAL A 176 -6.08 15.19 -3.60
CA VAL A 176 -5.87 16.63 -3.67
C VAL A 176 -6.87 17.33 -2.76
N ILE A 177 -6.37 18.12 -1.82
CA ILE A 177 -7.15 18.86 -0.83
C ILE A 177 -6.79 20.33 -0.99
N ASP A 178 -7.72 21.13 -1.49
CA ASP A 178 -7.56 22.58 -1.61
C ASP A 178 -8.27 23.28 -0.44
N LYS A 179 -7.51 23.78 0.54
CA LYS A 179 -8.06 24.52 1.69
C LYS A 179 -8.26 26.01 1.41
N THR A 180 -7.86 26.49 0.24
CA THR A 180 -7.99 27.91 -0.15
C THR A 180 -9.38 28.21 -0.71
N LYS A 181 -10.07 27.17 -1.22
CA LYS A 181 -11.44 27.25 -1.72
C LYS A 181 -12.40 26.81 -0.62
N LYS A 182 -13.13 27.76 -0.03
CA LYS A 182 -14.28 27.50 0.84
C LYS A 182 -15.50 27.09 0.02
#